data_AF-A0A3L7BGD2-F1
#
_entry.id   AF-A0A3L7BGD2-F1
#
_cell.length_a   1.000
_cell.length_b   1.000
_cell.length_c   1.000
_cell.angle_alpha   90.00
_cell.angle_beta   90.00
_cell.angle_gamma   90.00
#
_symmetry.space_group_name_H-M   'P 1'
#
loop_
_entity.id
_entity.type
_entity.pdbx_description
1 polymer ?
#
loop_
_entity_poly.entity_id
_entity_poly.type
_entity_poly.pdbx_seq_one_letter_code
_entity_poly.pdbx_strand_id
1 'polypeptide(L)'
;MLLLAFSACTSEPEETGDSTLTVFLDSDVTAATKSAVEQRLRSMPSVEDVALETREQAYESLKESLKDSPDLLADLRPEILPESFRATVTDASVAEAVELVMAEADGVEDVALTTAQIDPLPSHIGVIVRLESAVTGEQRAGVEKAVHALPDAESVAFEDRDAAYERLREQCRGRGELAAQLDPQMTRASLRFQMPLDPKGPGLSGLLKLDGVDVVRLVPMAML
;
A
#
# COMPACT_ATOMS: atom_id res chain seq x y z
N MET A 1 -55.80 4.32 -3.14
CA MET A 1 -54.80 4.10 -2.07
C MET A 1 -54.09 2.79 -2.40
N LEU A 2 -52.94 2.88 -3.07
CA LEU A 2 -52.10 1.72 -3.40
C LEU A 2 -50.67 2.14 -3.07
N LEU A 3 -50.04 1.38 -2.19
CA LEU A 3 -48.78 1.69 -1.52
C LEU A 3 -47.60 1.62 -2.49
N LEU A 4 -46.80 2.69 -2.50
CA LEU A 4 -45.46 2.73 -3.08
C LEU A 4 -44.53 1.92 -2.17
N ALA A 5 -43.96 0.83 -2.69
CA ALA A 5 -42.84 0.14 -2.06
C ALA A 5 -41.55 0.89 -2.41
N PHE A 6 -41.04 1.67 -1.47
CA PHE A 6 -39.66 2.15 -1.54
C PHE A 6 -38.75 0.97 -1.22
N SER A 7 -38.05 0.43 -2.23
CA SER A 7 -36.82 -0.32 -1.97
C SER A 7 -35.84 0.66 -1.36
N ALA A 8 -35.62 0.54 -0.06
CA ALA A 8 -34.47 1.18 0.56
C ALA A 8 -33.23 0.47 0.01
N CYS A 9 -32.57 1.11 -0.96
CA CYS A 9 -31.16 0.86 -1.23
C CYS A 9 -30.44 1.14 0.09
N THR A 10 -30.11 0.08 0.82
CA THR A 10 -29.10 0.18 1.86
C THR A 10 -27.78 0.09 1.10
N SER A 11 -27.28 1.22 0.61
CA SER A 11 -25.86 1.31 0.30
C SER A 11 -25.17 1.23 1.65
N GLU A 12 -24.71 0.03 2.00
CA GLU A 12 -23.71 -0.16 3.04
C GLU A 12 -22.63 0.91 2.81
N PRO A 13 -22.16 1.62 3.85
CA PRO A 13 -21.07 2.57 3.65
C PRO A 13 -19.95 1.81 2.98
N GLU A 14 -19.57 2.22 1.76
CA GLU A 14 -18.40 1.67 1.11
C GLU A 14 -17.26 1.83 2.12
N GLU A 15 -16.68 0.72 2.57
CA GLU A 15 -15.50 0.73 3.41
C GLU A 15 -14.34 1.30 2.57
N THR A 16 -14.33 2.62 2.36
CA THR A 16 -13.18 3.36 1.87
C THR A 16 -12.20 3.40 3.04
N GLY A 17 -11.47 2.31 3.22
CA GLY A 17 -10.39 2.27 4.19
C GLY A 17 -9.30 3.21 3.73
N ASP A 18 -9.02 4.24 4.53
CA ASP A 18 -7.89 5.12 4.27
C ASP A 18 -6.58 4.34 4.29
N SER A 19 -5.62 4.78 3.49
CA SER A 19 -4.27 4.24 3.51
C SER A 19 -3.26 5.34 3.81
N THR A 20 -2.29 5.06 4.67
CA THR A 20 -1.16 5.96 4.90
C THR A 20 -0.08 5.69 3.87
N LEU A 21 0.21 6.71 3.06
CA LEU A 21 1.33 6.75 2.14
C LEU A 21 2.53 7.40 2.83
N THR A 22 3.68 6.74 2.80
CA THR A 22 4.96 7.31 3.26
C THR A 22 5.92 7.31 2.09
N VAL A 23 6.35 8.49 1.66
CA VAL A 23 7.31 8.70 0.56
C VAL A 23 8.66 9.03 1.16
N PHE A 24 9.59 8.10 1.11
CA PHE A 24 10.97 8.26 1.59
C PHE A 24 11.79 9.01 0.54
N LEU A 25 12.54 10.01 0.99
CA LEU A 25 13.34 10.87 0.10
C LEU A 25 14.79 10.40 0.04
N ASP A 26 15.40 10.60 -1.13
CA ASP A 26 16.83 10.37 -1.31
C ASP A 26 17.67 11.12 -0.29
N SER A 27 18.79 10.50 0.13
CA SER A 27 19.66 11.06 1.15
C SER A 27 20.21 12.46 0.82
N ASP A 28 20.44 12.74 -0.46
CA ASP A 28 20.99 13.98 -1.01
C ASP A 28 19.95 14.85 -1.75
N VAL A 29 18.65 14.60 -1.51
CA VAL A 29 17.56 15.36 -2.13
C VAL A 29 17.72 16.87 -1.93
N THR A 30 17.61 17.63 -3.02
CA THR A 30 17.70 19.10 -2.95
C THR A 30 16.42 19.71 -2.39
N ALA A 31 16.49 20.92 -1.84
CA ALA A 31 15.30 21.63 -1.37
C ALA A 31 14.26 21.86 -2.49
N ALA A 32 14.72 22.07 -3.73
CA ALA A 32 13.84 22.23 -4.89
C ALA A 32 13.13 20.92 -5.25
N THR A 33 13.88 19.80 -5.30
CA THR A 33 13.32 18.47 -5.56
C THR A 33 12.33 18.07 -4.46
N LYS A 34 12.69 18.28 -3.18
CA LYS A 34 11.79 18.05 -2.04
C LYS A 34 10.48 18.84 -2.16
N SER A 35 10.55 20.13 -2.53
CA SER A 35 9.35 20.95 -2.75
C SER A 35 8.50 20.45 -3.93
N ALA A 36 9.13 19.88 -4.96
CA ALA A 36 8.41 19.29 -6.09
C ALA A 36 7.69 18.00 -5.71
N VAL A 37 8.32 17.13 -4.89
CA VAL A 37 7.68 15.93 -4.33
C VAL A 37 6.45 16.31 -3.48
N GLU A 38 6.60 17.28 -2.58
CA GLU A 38 5.49 17.79 -1.75
C GLU A 38 4.34 18.34 -2.60
N GLN A 39 4.65 19.13 -3.63
CA GLN A 39 3.65 19.70 -4.53
C GLN A 39 2.92 18.61 -5.31
N ARG A 40 3.64 17.59 -5.79
CA ARG A 40 3.07 16.45 -6.50
C ARG A 40 2.11 15.66 -5.61
N LEU A 41 2.50 15.37 -4.37
CA LEU A 41 1.60 14.72 -3.40
C LEU A 41 0.31 15.52 -3.19
N ARG A 42 0.42 16.85 -3.02
CA ARG A 42 -0.75 17.72 -2.83
C ARG A 42 -1.62 17.89 -4.08
N SER A 43 -1.10 17.63 -5.27
CA SER A 43 -1.89 17.68 -6.51
C SER A 43 -2.54 16.34 -6.84
N MET A 44 -2.17 15.25 -6.15
CA MET A 44 -2.74 13.94 -6.38
C MET A 44 -4.19 13.86 -5.89
N PRO A 45 -5.06 13.18 -6.66
CA PRO A 45 -6.45 12.99 -6.27
C PRO A 45 -6.54 12.09 -5.04
N SER A 46 -7.43 12.44 -4.12
CA SER A 46 -7.65 11.70 -2.87
C SER A 46 -6.43 11.62 -1.94
N VAL A 47 -5.44 12.51 -2.10
CA VAL A 47 -4.29 12.63 -1.19
C VAL A 47 -4.46 13.86 -0.31
N GLU A 48 -4.46 13.65 1.00
CA GLU A 48 -4.65 14.66 2.04
C GLU A 48 -3.55 14.57 3.11
N ASP A 49 -3.53 15.53 4.03
CA ASP A 49 -2.64 15.55 5.20
C ASP A 49 -1.14 15.38 4.92
N VAL A 50 -0.66 15.91 3.79
CA VAL A 50 0.76 15.86 3.40
C VAL A 50 1.63 16.62 4.41
N ALA A 51 2.43 15.87 5.18
CA ALA A 51 3.33 16.37 6.21
C ALA A 51 4.75 15.82 6.03
N LEU A 52 5.75 16.69 6.18
CA LEU A 52 7.15 16.28 6.24
C LEU A 52 7.47 15.69 7.62
N GLU A 53 8.10 14.53 7.63
CA GLU A 53 8.79 13.94 8.77
C GLU A 53 10.30 14.07 8.53
N THR A 54 10.98 14.90 9.32
CA THR A 54 12.44 15.05 9.24
C THR A 54 13.14 13.81 9.80
N ARG A 55 14.44 13.67 9.52
CA ARG A 55 15.24 12.55 10.05
C ARG A 55 15.21 12.50 11.58
N GLU A 56 15.25 13.65 12.23
CA GLU A 56 15.16 13.76 13.69
C GLU A 56 13.79 13.33 14.20
N GLN A 57 12.71 13.73 13.52
CA GLN A 57 11.36 13.30 13.87
C GLN A 57 11.18 11.80 13.69
N ALA A 58 11.63 11.24 12.55
CA ALA A 58 11.61 9.81 12.29
C ALA A 58 12.38 9.02 13.37
N TYR A 59 13.54 9.53 13.79
CA TYR A 59 14.34 8.92 14.85
C TYR A 59 13.63 8.89 16.20
N GLU A 60 13.00 10.00 16.62
CA GLU A 60 12.24 10.04 17.87
C GLU A 60 10.97 9.18 17.81
N SER A 61 10.24 9.21 16.68
CA SER A 61 9.08 8.32 16.42
C SER A 61 9.47 6.84 16.52
N LEU A 62 10.62 6.46 15.94
CA LEU A 62 11.10 5.08 15.96
C LEU A 62 11.58 4.65 17.36
N LYS A 63 12.23 5.55 18.11
CA LYS A 63 12.59 5.31 19.52
C LYS A 63 11.38 5.04 20.40
N GLU A 64 10.33 5.81 20.24
CA GLU A 64 9.08 5.58 20.98
C GLU A 64 8.43 4.26 20.57
N SER A 65 8.41 3.95 19.28
CA SER A 65 7.82 2.71 18.74
C SER A 65 8.57 1.45 19.18
N LEU A 66 9.88 1.54 19.40
CA LEU A 66 10.74 0.42 19.81
C LEU A 66 11.14 0.46 21.28
N LYS A 67 10.47 1.26 22.12
CA LYS A 67 10.77 1.36 23.56
C LYS A 67 10.74 0.02 24.29
N ASP A 68 9.89 -0.90 23.83
CA ASP A 68 9.74 -2.25 24.37
C ASP A 68 10.68 -3.27 23.69
N SER A 69 11.55 -2.84 22.79
CA SER A 69 12.52 -3.66 22.04
C SER A 69 13.88 -2.96 21.93
N PRO A 70 14.56 -2.70 23.07
CA PRO A 70 15.78 -1.89 23.13
C PRO A 70 16.95 -2.45 22.33
N ASP A 71 16.98 -3.78 22.12
CA ASP A 71 18.00 -4.43 21.28
C ASP A 71 17.94 -3.93 19.82
N LEU A 72 16.77 -3.55 19.32
CA LEU A 72 16.60 -2.99 17.98
C LEU A 72 17.04 -1.52 17.89
N LEU A 73 17.17 -0.83 19.02
CA LEU A 73 17.61 0.56 19.09
C LEU A 73 19.13 0.71 19.22
N ALA A 74 19.84 -0.34 19.63
CA ALA A 74 21.26 -0.27 19.97
C ALA A 74 22.16 0.21 18.81
N ASP A 75 21.79 -0.13 17.57
CA ASP A 75 22.53 0.23 16.36
C ASP A 75 21.88 1.37 15.56
N LEU A 76 20.76 1.92 16.03
CA LEU A 76 20.00 2.94 15.31
C LEU A 76 20.67 4.32 15.46
N ARG A 77 20.99 4.93 14.33
CA ARG A 77 21.48 6.31 14.26
C ARG A 77 20.52 7.20 13.44
N PRO A 78 20.33 8.48 13.76
CA PRO A 78 19.45 9.35 12.99
C PRO A 78 19.85 9.46 11.51
N GLU A 79 21.15 9.39 11.22
CA GLU A 79 21.68 9.59 9.86
C GLU A 79 21.34 8.45 8.90
N ILE A 80 20.88 7.29 9.41
CA ILE A 80 20.42 6.18 8.57
C ILE A 80 18.93 6.23 8.28
N LEU A 81 18.19 7.17 8.88
CA LEU A 81 16.76 7.34 8.62
C LEU A 81 16.56 8.40 7.52
N PRO A 82 15.85 8.08 6.43
CA PRO A 82 15.51 9.05 5.40
C PRO A 82 14.50 10.09 5.94
N GLU A 83 14.53 11.30 5.37
CA GLU A 83 13.37 12.20 5.49
C GLU A 83 12.21 11.57 4.71
N SER A 84 10.96 11.83 5.13
CA SER A 84 9.81 11.33 4.39
C SER A 84 8.64 12.32 4.38
N PHE A 85 7.78 12.20 3.38
CA PHE A 85 6.45 12.78 3.45
C PHE A 85 5.45 11.69 3.84
N ARG A 86 4.63 11.97 4.86
CA ARG A 86 3.46 11.18 5.22
C ARG A 86 2.22 11.84 4.66
N ALA A 87 1.34 11.07 4.06
CA ALA A 87 0.07 11.53 3.53
C ALA A 87 -1.02 10.48 3.72
N THR A 88 -2.28 10.92 3.71
CA THR A 88 -3.45 10.05 3.74
C THR A 88 -4.02 9.91 2.34
N VAL A 89 -4.19 8.68 1.86
CA VAL A 89 -4.97 8.38 0.66
C VAL A 89 -6.38 8.02 1.09
N THR A 90 -7.33 8.91 0.87
CA THR A 90 -8.74 8.79 1.32
C THR A 90 -9.59 7.87 0.44
N ASP A 91 -9.06 7.48 -0.71
CA ASP A 91 -9.68 6.52 -1.62
C ASP A 91 -8.69 5.36 -1.83
N ALA A 92 -8.87 4.29 -1.06
CA ALA A 92 -8.02 3.11 -1.14
C ALA A 92 -7.92 2.54 -2.57
N SER A 93 -8.98 2.65 -3.37
CA SER A 93 -9.00 2.05 -4.72
C SER A 93 -7.94 2.65 -5.66
N VAL A 94 -7.42 3.85 -5.37
CA VAL A 94 -6.35 4.50 -6.13
C VAL A 94 -5.00 4.50 -5.42
N ALA A 95 -4.92 3.98 -4.20
CA ALA A 95 -3.71 4.07 -3.37
C ALA A 95 -2.49 3.35 -3.98
N GLU A 96 -2.70 2.20 -4.62
CA GLU A 96 -1.66 1.48 -5.35
C GLU A 96 -1.14 2.29 -6.55
N ALA A 97 -2.04 2.97 -7.29
CA ALA A 97 -1.63 3.83 -8.39
C ALA A 97 -0.82 5.05 -7.91
N VAL A 98 -1.25 5.66 -6.80
CA VAL A 98 -0.56 6.79 -6.17
C VAL A 98 0.86 6.38 -5.75
N GLU A 99 1.01 5.22 -5.11
CA GLU A 99 2.31 4.66 -4.75
C GLU A 99 3.21 4.48 -5.97
N LEU A 100 2.73 3.77 -6.99
CA LEU A 100 3.52 3.49 -8.21
C LEU A 100 4.00 4.77 -8.89
N VAL A 101 3.12 5.77 -8.98
CA VAL A 101 3.46 7.04 -9.62
C VAL A 101 4.42 7.88 -8.78
N MET A 102 4.32 7.83 -7.45
CA MET A 102 5.26 8.52 -6.55
C MET A 102 6.63 7.83 -6.49
N ALA A 103 6.70 6.51 -6.61
CA ALA A 103 7.95 5.76 -6.62
C ALA A 103 8.85 6.14 -7.82
N GLU A 104 8.26 6.66 -8.89
CA GLU A 104 8.98 7.14 -10.08
C GLU A 104 9.29 8.65 -10.04
N ALA A 105 9.02 9.33 -8.93
CA ALA A 105 9.31 10.75 -8.79
C ALA A 105 10.81 11.00 -8.50
N ASP A 106 11.37 12.05 -9.11
CA ASP A 106 12.74 12.50 -8.82
C ASP A 106 12.90 12.84 -7.33
N GLY A 107 13.96 12.35 -6.70
CA GLY A 107 14.24 12.55 -5.28
C GLY A 107 13.50 11.61 -4.32
N VAL A 108 12.78 10.61 -4.83
CA VAL A 108 12.10 9.56 -4.04
C VAL A 108 12.93 8.29 -4.04
N GLU A 109 13.26 7.80 -2.85
CA GLU A 109 14.01 6.57 -2.64
C GLU A 109 13.06 5.35 -2.62
N ASP A 110 11.96 5.45 -1.87
CA ASP A 110 10.98 4.37 -1.72
C ASP A 110 9.61 4.93 -1.33
N VAL A 111 8.55 4.13 -1.54
CA VAL A 111 7.19 4.47 -1.14
C VAL A 111 6.55 3.29 -0.42
N ALA A 112 6.13 3.52 0.82
CA ALA A 112 5.39 2.55 1.61
C ALA A 112 3.91 2.90 1.69
N LEU A 113 3.07 1.91 1.45
CA LEU A 113 1.64 1.98 1.73
C LEU A 113 1.31 1.10 2.93
N THR A 114 0.62 1.67 3.90
CA THR A 114 0.13 0.95 5.08
C THR A 114 -1.36 1.23 5.26
N THR A 115 -2.10 0.25 5.78
CA THR A 115 -3.47 0.48 6.22
C THR A 115 -3.46 1.53 7.32
N ALA A 116 -4.32 2.56 7.21
CA ALA A 116 -4.50 3.48 8.33
C ALA A 116 -4.90 2.69 9.59
N GLN A 117 -4.55 3.20 10.78
CA GLN A 117 -5.05 2.60 12.02
C GLN A 117 -6.56 2.85 12.10
N ILE A 118 -7.34 1.77 11.97
CA ILE A 118 -8.79 1.79 12.07
C ILE A 118 -9.19 1.12 13.39
N ASP A 119 -9.95 1.84 14.22
CA ASP A 119 -10.59 1.32 15.44
C ASP A 119 -12.11 1.51 15.31
N PRO A 120 -12.92 0.42 15.29
CA PRO A 120 -12.53 -0.98 15.49
C PRO A 120 -11.79 -1.60 14.29
N LEU A 121 -10.96 -2.60 14.56
CA LEU A 121 -10.31 -3.39 13.52
C LEU A 121 -11.37 -4.05 12.60
N PRO A 122 -11.19 -4.00 11.27
CA PRO A 122 -12.10 -4.67 10.35
C PRO A 122 -12.02 -6.19 10.54
N SER A 123 -13.13 -6.87 10.26
CA SER A 123 -13.19 -8.34 10.38
C SER A 123 -12.32 -9.05 9.36
N HIS A 124 -12.12 -8.44 8.20
CA HIS A 124 -11.33 -8.96 7.08
C HIS A 124 -10.35 -7.90 6.57
N ILE A 125 -9.28 -8.38 5.96
CA ILE A 125 -8.26 -7.55 5.33
C ILE A 125 -7.90 -8.12 3.97
N GLY A 126 -7.55 -7.24 3.03
CA GLY A 126 -6.95 -7.66 1.77
C GLY A 126 -5.47 -7.93 1.94
N VAL A 127 -4.97 -8.91 1.18
CA VAL A 127 -3.55 -9.25 1.09
C VAL A 127 -3.12 -9.24 -0.36
N ILE A 128 -2.06 -8.49 -0.65
CA ILE A 128 -1.40 -8.48 -1.94
C ILE A 128 0.00 -9.05 -1.75
N VAL A 129 0.27 -10.18 -2.40
CA VAL A 129 1.60 -10.78 -2.52
C VAL A 129 2.14 -10.40 -3.89
N ARG A 130 2.93 -9.33 -3.94
CA ARG A 130 3.55 -8.84 -5.18
C ARG A 130 4.75 -9.71 -5.52
N LEU A 131 4.88 -10.06 -6.79
CA LEU A 131 5.97 -10.90 -7.28
C LEU A 131 7.12 -10.06 -7.87
N GLU A 132 8.32 -10.64 -7.84
CA GLU A 132 9.49 -10.11 -8.51
C GLU A 132 9.30 -9.99 -10.04
N SER A 133 10.06 -9.12 -10.70
CA SER A 133 9.93 -8.78 -12.13
C SER A 133 10.24 -9.98 -12.98
N ALA A 134 11.28 -10.68 -12.56
CA ALA A 134 11.85 -11.82 -13.23
C ALA A 134 11.34 -13.15 -12.65
N VAL A 135 10.19 -13.14 -11.97
CA VAL A 135 9.61 -14.35 -11.37
C VAL A 135 9.42 -15.43 -12.43
N THR A 136 9.95 -16.61 -12.16
CA THR A 136 9.79 -17.77 -13.04
C THR A 136 8.42 -18.43 -12.83
N GLY A 137 7.99 -19.24 -13.80
CA GLY A 137 6.75 -20.01 -13.66
C GLY A 137 6.76 -20.98 -12.47
N GLU A 138 7.94 -21.52 -12.12
CA GLU A 138 8.11 -22.39 -10.95
C GLU A 138 7.99 -21.63 -9.63
N GLN A 139 8.68 -20.49 -9.50
CA GLN A 139 8.57 -19.62 -8.32
C GLN A 139 7.12 -19.16 -8.13
N ARG A 140 6.47 -18.66 -9.19
CA ARG A 140 5.06 -18.25 -9.16
C ARG A 140 4.15 -19.37 -8.66
N ALA A 141 4.30 -20.58 -9.20
CA ALA A 141 3.50 -21.74 -8.77
C ALA A 141 3.78 -22.13 -7.31
N GLY A 142 5.02 -21.96 -6.84
CA GLY A 142 5.40 -22.14 -5.44
C GLY A 142 4.70 -21.15 -4.51
N VAL A 143 4.69 -19.87 -4.85
CA VAL A 143 3.99 -18.82 -4.11
C VAL A 143 2.47 -19.07 -4.10
N GLU A 144 1.90 -19.38 -5.27
CA GLU A 144 0.47 -19.70 -5.41
C GLU A 144 0.07 -20.89 -4.52
N LYS A 145 0.87 -21.97 -4.52
CA LYS A 145 0.65 -23.11 -3.64
C LYS A 145 0.74 -22.73 -2.15
N ALA A 146 1.68 -21.87 -1.77
CA ALA A 146 1.85 -21.44 -0.39
C ALA A 146 0.66 -20.60 0.09
N VAL A 147 0.14 -19.69 -0.75
CA VAL A 147 -1.06 -18.89 -0.46
C VAL A 147 -2.28 -19.80 -0.28
N HIS A 148 -2.50 -20.76 -1.18
CA HIS A 148 -3.62 -21.72 -1.07
C HIS A 148 -3.51 -22.67 0.14
N ALA A 149 -2.33 -22.78 0.75
CA ALA A 149 -2.12 -23.58 1.96
C ALA A 149 -2.43 -22.80 3.25
N LEU A 150 -2.68 -21.50 3.16
CA LEU A 150 -3.13 -20.70 4.30
C LEU A 150 -4.56 -21.11 4.68
N PRO A 151 -4.84 -21.35 5.98
CA PRO A 151 -6.12 -21.89 6.42
C PRO A 151 -7.31 -20.94 6.16
N ASP A 152 -7.08 -19.64 6.23
CA ASP A 152 -8.14 -18.62 6.19
C ASP A 152 -8.03 -17.69 4.97
N ALA A 153 -7.25 -18.08 3.94
CA ALA A 153 -7.19 -17.33 2.70
C ALA A 153 -8.42 -17.61 1.83
N GLU A 154 -9.11 -16.54 1.44
CA GLU A 154 -10.33 -16.58 0.66
C GLU A 154 -10.19 -15.77 -0.62
N SER A 155 -10.97 -16.12 -1.66
CA SER A 155 -11.00 -15.38 -2.93
C SER A 155 -9.62 -15.20 -3.57
N VAL A 156 -8.75 -16.21 -3.44
CA VAL A 156 -7.39 -16.17 -3.99
C VAL A 156 -7.43 -16.04 -5.51
N ALA A 157 -6.87 -14.95 -6.02
CA ALA A 157 -6.75 -14.66 -7.43
C ALA A 157 -5.30 -14.32 -7.79
N PHE A 158 -4.82 -14.89 -8.90
CA PHE A 158 -3.59 -14.43 -9.53
C PHE A 158 -3.94 -13.31 -10.52
N GLU A 159 -3.23 -12.20 -10.42
CA GLU A 159 -3.29 -11.08 -11.34
C GLU A 159 -1.93 -10.92 -12.01
N ASP A 160 -1.88 -11.02 -13.35
CA ASP A 160 -0.65 -10.70 -14.07
C ASP A 160 -0.44 -9.19 -14.20
N ARG A 161 0.74 -8.79 -14.66
CA ARG A 161 1.11 -7.38 -14.81
C ARG A 161 0.11 -6.61 -15.67
N ASP A 162 -0.27 -7.15 -16.82
CA ASP A 162 -1.09 -6.42 -17.78
C ASP A 162 -2.53 -6.28 -17.23
N ALA A 163 -3.05 -7.30 -16.54
CA ALA A 163 -4.30 -7.23 -15.80
C ALA A 163 -4.28 -6.20 -14.65
N ALA A 164 -3.19 -6.15 -13.88
CA ALA A 164 -3.00 -5.16 -12.82
C ALA A 164 -3.03 -3.73 -13.37
N TYR A 165 -2.34 -3.49 -14.49
CA TYR A 165 -2.38 -2.20 -15.17
C TYR A 165 -3.79 -1.83 -15.63
N GLU A 166 -4.53 -2.75 -16.27
CA GLU A 166 -5.89 -2.46 -16.73
C GLU A 166 -6.86 -2.15 -15.58
N ARG A 167 -6.74 -2.86 -14.44
CA ARG A 167 -7.51 -2.55 -13.22
C ARG A 167 -7.21 -1.14 -12.72
N LEU A 168 -5.92 -0.81 -12.53
CA LEU A 168 -5.51 0.51 -12.03
C LEU A 168 -5.90 1.62 -13.01
N ARG A 169 -5.80 1.38 -14.32
CA ARG A 169 -6.21 2.31 -15.36
C ARG A 169 -7.70 2.63 -15.28
N GLU A 170 -8.54 1.63 -15.02
CA GLU A 170 -9.99 1.85 -14.86
C GLU A 170 -10.31 2.53 -13.53
N GLN A 171 -9.67 2.14 -12.41
CA GLN A 171 -9.82 2.79 -11.10
C GLN A 171 -9.41 4.27 -11.14
N CYS A 172 -8.37 4.60 -11.92
CA CYS A 172 -7.89 5.96 -12.09
C CYS A 172 -8.65 6.76 -13.15
N ARG A 173 -9.69 6.20 -13.78
CA ARG A 173 -10.40 6.88 -14.85
C ARG A 173 -10.99 8.21 -14.36
N GLY A 174 -10.63 9.30 -15.02
CA GLY A 174 -11.06 10.66 -14.66
C GLY A 174 -10.26 11.31 -13.52
N ARG A 175 -9.22 10.65 -12.99
CA ARG A 175 -8.35 11.13 -11.89
C ARG A 175 -7.18 12.00 -12.38
N GLY A 176 -7.37 12.75 -13.48
CA GLY A 176 -6.41 13.74 -13.97
C GLY A 176 -5.00 13.19 -14.20
N GLU A 177 -4.01 13.83 -13.59
CA GLU A 177 -2.58 13.50 -13.76
C GLU A 177 -2.22 12.08 -13.29
N LEU A 178 -2.89 11.55 -12.27
CA LEU A 178 -2.64 10.19 -11.78
C LEU A 178 -2.87 9.17 -12.90
N ALA A 179 -3.99 9.29 -13.61
CA ALA A 179 -4.33 8.42 -14.73
C ALA A 179 -3.36 8.57 -15.91
N ALA A 180 -2.83 9.77 -16.12
CA ALA A 180 -1.93 10.07 -17.23
C ALA A 180 -0.49 9.60 -16.99
N GLN A 181 -0.09 9.43 -15.72
CA GLN A 181 1.26 9.04 -15.31
C GLN A 181 1.42 7.52 -15.10
N LEU A 182 0.32 6.77 -15.00
CA LEU A 182 0.37 5.32 -14.92
C LEU A 182 0.97 4.73 -16.20
N ASP A 183 1.98 3.87 -16.05
CA ASP A 183 2.62 3.12 -17.13
C ASP A 183 2.53 1.60 -16.86
N PRO A 184 2.27 0.76 -17.88
CA PRO A 184 2.23 -0.69 -17.70
C PRO A 184 3.48 -1.29 -17.07
N GLN A 185 4.65 -0.67 -17.26
CA GLN A 185 5.93 -1.13 -16.71
C GLN A 185 6.02 -0.99 -15.18
N MET A 186 5.21 -0.11 -14.57
CA MET A 186 5.17 0.10 -13.12
C MET A 186 4.50 -1.07 -12.39
N THR A 187 3.57 -1.76 -13.04
CA THR A 187 2.77 -2.81 -12.41
C THR A 187 3.52 -4.14 -12.33
N ARG A 188 3.05 -5.03 -11.44
CA ARG A 188 3.66 -6.34 -11.19
C ARG A 188 2.59 -7.41 -11.05
N ALA A 189 2.97 -8.64 -11.37
CA ALA A 189 2.12 -9.79 -11.08
C ALA A 189 1.96 -9.93 -9.57
N SER A 190 0.77 -10.34 -9.13
CA SER A 190 0.45 -10.50 -7.70
C SER A 190 -0.53 -11.64 -7.46
N LEU A 191 -0.49 -12.20 -6.25
CA LEU A 191 -1.60 -12.97 -5.69
C LEU A 191 -2.38 -12.06 -4.74
N ARG A 192 -3.69 -11.99 -4.96
CA ARG A 192 -4.63 -11.13 -4.24
C ARG A 192 -5.66 -12.00 -3.55
N PHE A 193 -5.88 -11.80 -2.26
CA PHE A 193 -6.84 -12.57 -1.50
C PHE A 193 -7.30 -11.80 -0.27
N GLN A 194 -8.40 -12.21 0.32
CA GLN A 194 -8.87 -11.69 1.60
C GLN A 194 -8.65 -12.72 2.69
N MET A 195 -8.54 -12.27 3.94
CA MET A 195 -8.53 -13.17 5.09
C MET A 195 -9.04 -12.47 6.35
N PRO A 196 -9.48 -13.20 7.38
CA PRO A 196 -9.78 -12.64 8.68
C PRO A 196 -8.57 -11.94 9.30
N LEU A 197 -8.78 -10.78 9.92
CA LEU A 197 -7.72 -10.06 10.61
C LEU A 197 -7.59 -10.55 12.07
N ASP A 198 -6.64 -11.45 12.34
CA ASP A 198 -6.33 -11.91 13.71
C ASP A 198 -5.58 -10.80 14.49
N PRO A 199 -6.04 -10.40 15.69
CA PRO A 199 -5.31 -9.49 16.57
C PRO A 199 -3.87 -9.91 16.90
N LYS A 200 -3.55 -11.21 16.81
CA LYS A 200 -2.20 -11.76 17.01
C LYS A 200 -1.33 -11.73 15.74
N GLY A 201 -1.91 -11.28 14.63
CA GLY A 201 -1.26 -11.14 13.34
C GLY A 201 -1.63 -12.27 12.35
N PRO A 202 -1.67 -11.98 11.04
CA PRO A 202 -2.25 -12.87 10.02
C PRO A 202 -1.36 -14.06 9.61
N GLY A 203 -0.25 -14.32 10.31
CA GLY A 203 0.60 -15.48 10.01
C GLY A 203 1.36 -15.43 8.67
N LEU A 204 1.49 -14.27 8.03
CA LEU A 204 2.03 -14.12 6.67
C LEU A 204 3.57 -14.13 6.57
N SER A 205 4.29 -14.16 7.68
CA SER A 205 5.77 -14.05 7.71
C SER A 205 6.49 -15.12 6.88
N GLY A 206 5.86 -16.28 6.66
CA GLY A 206 6.40 -17.34 5.80
C GLY A 206 6.39 -16.96 4.32
N LEU A 207 5.41 -16.17 3.87
CA LEU A 207 5.30 -15.76 2.46
C LEU A 207 6.42 -14.80 2.06
N LEU A 208 6.80 -13.87 2.93
CA LEU A 208 7.89 -12.91 2.67
C LEU A 208 9.25 -13.59 2.40
N LYS A 209 9.41 -14.86 2.79
CA LYS A 209 10.67 -15.60 2.66
C LYS A 209 10.71 -16.49 1.41
N LEU A 210 9.64 -16.50 0.61
CA LEU A 210 9.55 -17.33 -0.58
C LEU A 210 10.30 -16.66 -1.73
N ASP A 211 11.08 -17.46 -2.46
CA ASP A 211 11.74 -17.00 -3.68
C ASP A 211 10.70 -16.51 -4.70
N GLY A 212 10.93 -15.31 -5.27
CA GLY A 212 10.02 -14.69 -6.22
C GLY A 212 8.94 -13.80 -5.61
N VAL A 213 8.90 -13.65 -4.27
CA VAL A 213 8.07 -12.65 -3.58
C VAL A 213 8.86 -11.37 -3.39
N ASP A 214 8.32 -10.26 -3.89
CA ASP A 214 8.87 -8.91 -3.71
C ASP A 214 8.40 -8.30 -2.39
N VAL A 215 7.08 -8.27 -2.17
CA VAL A 215 6.48 -7.76 -0.94
C VAL A 215 5.16 -8.45 -0.64
N VAL A 216 4.84 -8.57 0.65
CA VAL A 216 3.51 -8.96 1.15
C VAL A 216 2.91 -7.77 1.86
N ARG A 217 1.74 -7.33 1.41
CA ARG A 217 1.08 -6.14 1.94
C ARG A 217 -0.32 -6.47 2.45
N LEU A 218 -0.64 -5.95 3.64
CA LEU A 218 -2.00 -5.84 4.13
C LEU A 218 -2.61 -4.54 3.61
N VAL A 219 -3.79 -4.63 3.02
CA VAL A 219 -4.48 -3.51 2.38
C VAL A 219 -5.95 -3.46 2.74
N PRO A 220 -6.60 -2.29 2.69
CA PRO A 220 -8.05 -2.22 2.77
C PRO A 220 -8.72 -3.09 1.72
N MET A 221 -9.92 -3.62 2.02
CA MET A 221 -10.67 -4.50 1.11
C MET A 221 -10.95 -3.85 -0.24
N ALA A 222 -11.13 -2.53 -0.29
CA ALA A 222 -11.34 -1.76 -1.52
C ALA A 222 -10.15 -1.79 -2.50
N MET A 223 -8.98 -2.32 -2.09
CA MET A 223 -7.80 -2.45 -2.94
C MET A 223 -7.71 -3.78 -3.69
N LEU A 224 -8.50 -4.80 -3.35
CA LEU A 224 -8.48 -6.10 -4.02
C LEU A 224 -9.17 -6.04 -5.39
#